data_AF-A0A7V9EU57-F1
#
_entry.id   AF-A0A7V9EU57-F1
#
_cell.length_a   1.000
_cell.length_b   1.000
_cell.length_c   1.000
_cell.angle_alpha   90.00
_cell.angle_beta   90.00
_cell.angle_gamma   90.00
#
_symmetry.space_group_name_H-M   'P 1'
#
loop_
_entity.id
_entity.type
_entity.pdbx_description
1 polymer ?
#
loop_
_entity_poly.entity_id
_entity_poly.type
_entity_poly.pdbx_seq_one_letter_code
_entity_poly.pdbx_strand_id
1 'polypeptide(L)'
;MFYWSHEDVHVVLTDHEELALVQQLSPNQWEALKYDASGVVRREMEGKISRFLKDSLSRSPEDFRKRFVFRSCYGDEAHLIFPALVNAYSRITGRAVFDEVSKPEFPPSLVEDVLYASVADLYQVTLFGRGRWPWSPREVVGRISFPACTIEKVAGSADNFFAATDSLQMKFHRDFVRISILDRPVV
;
A
#
# COMPACT_ATOMS: atom_id res chain seq x y z
N MET A 1 -11.19 -2.70 -0.41
CA MET A 1 -9.77 -3.06 -0.47
C MET A 1 -9.53 -4.05 0.64
N PHE A 2 -9.06 -5.24 0.29
CA PHE A 2 -8.92 -6.36 1.20
C PHE A 2 -7.44 -6.67 1.44
N TYR A 3 -7.07 -6.82 2.72
CA TYR A 3 -5.72 -7.16 3.14
C TYR A 3 -5.72 -8.51 3.85
N TRP A 4 -4.88 -9.43 3.39
CA TRP A 4 -4.69 -10.74 3.99
C TRP A 4 -3.22 -10.99 4.32
N SER A 5 -2.99 -11.58 5.48
CA SER A 5 -1.67 -11.87 6.02
C SER A 5 -1.66 -13.28 6.58
N HIS A 6 -0.70 -14.10 6.16
CA HIS A 6 -0.48 -15.43 6.71
C HIS A 6 1.01 -15.77 6.66
N GLU A 7 1.60 -16.04 7.83
CA GLU A 7 3.05 -16.22 7.98
C GLU A 7 3.81 -15.00 7.44
N ASP A 8 4.75 -15.19 6.50
CA ASP A 8 5.49 -14.11 5.80
C ASP A 8 4.88 -13.74 4.44
N VAL A 9 3.63 -14.13 4.16
CA VAL A 9 2.94 -13.82 2.89
C VAL A 9 1.84 -12.80 3.11
N HIS A 10 1.92 -11.71 2.35
CA HIS A 10 1.00 -10.59 2.40
C HIS A 10 0.36 -10.37 1.04
N VAL A 11 -0.98 -10.35 1.01
CA VAL A 11 -1.78 -10.12 -0.20
C VAL A 11 -2.65 -8.89 0.02
N VAL A 12 -2.58 -7.98 -0.94
CA VAL A 12 -3.48 -6.83 -1.07
C VAL A 12 -4.31 -7.06 -2.32
N LEU A 13 -5.63 -7.07 -2.18
CA LEU A 13 -6.55 -7.07 -3.30
C LEU A 13 -7.14 -5.67 -3.45
N THR A 14 -7.06 -5.12 -4.65
CA THR A 14 -7.84 -3.95 -5.05
C THR A 14 -9.34 -4.24 -4.96
N ASP A 15 -10.18 -3.21 -4.93
CA ASP A 15 -11.65 -3.38 -4.88
C ASP A 15 -12.14 -4.25 -6.05
N HIS A 16 -11.56 -4.08 -7.23
CA HIS A 16 -11.91 -4.87 -8.40
C HIS A 16 -11.51 -6.35 -8.25
N GLU A 17 -10.29 -6.64 -7.76
CA GLU A 17 -9.83 -8.01 -7.53
C GLU A 17 -10.60 -8.70 -6.40
N GLU A 18 -10.90 -7.96 -5.34
CA GLU A 18 -11.74 -8.38 -4.22
C GLU A 18 -13.13 -8.78 -4.72
N LEU A 19 -13.79 -7.89 -5.48
CA LEU A 19 -15.11 -8.16 -6.07
C LEU A 19 -15.10 -9.33 -7.06
N ALA A 20 -14.05 -9.44 -7.88
CA ALA A 20 -13.88 -10.58 -8.79
C ALA A 20 -13.74 -11.90 -8.02
N LEU A 21 -13.01 -11.89 -6.88
CA LEU A 21 -12.92 -13.05 -6.00
C LEU A 21 -14.25 -13.36 -5.31
N VAL A 22 -14.98 -12.34 -4.86
CA VAL A 22 -16.33 -12.48 -4.29
C VAL A 22 -17.24 -13.17 -5.30
N GLN A 23 -17.28 -12.72 -6.55
CA GLN A 23 -18.09 -13.35 -7.61
C GLN A 23 -17.72 -14.81 -7.87
N GLN A 24 -16.43 -15.15 -7.80
CA GLN A 24 -15.96 -16.53 -7.97
C GLN A 24 -16.33 -17.44 -6.79
N LEU A 25 -16.32 -16.89 -5.57
CA LEU A 25 -16.52 -17.65 -4.33
C LEU A 25 -17.97 -17.63 -3.83
N SER A 26 -18.80 -16.72 -4.33
CA SER A 26 -20.21 -16.63 -4.01
C SER A 26 -20.99 -17.74 -4.72
N PRO A 27 -21.65 -18.65 -3.98
CA PRO A 27 -22.49 -19.68 -4.58
C PRO A 27 -23.69 -19.09 -5.35
N ASN A 28 -24.15 -17.89 -4.99
CA ASN A 28 -25.32 -17.22 -5.56
C ASN A 28 -24.99 -15.76 -5.90
N GLN A 29 -25.48 -15.25 -7.05
CA GLN A 29 -25.30 -13.84 -7.48
C GLN A 29 -25.78 -12.82 -6.43
N TRP A 30 -26.74 -13.20 -5.58
CA TRP A 30 -27.27 -12.36 -4.50
C TRP A 30 -26.26 -12.04 -3.39
N GLU A 31 -25.31 -12.93 -3.10
CA GLU A 31 -24.27 -12.66 -2.09
C GLU A 31 -23.27 -11.62 -2.61
N ALA A 32 -22.87 -11.74 -3.88
CA ALA A 32 -21.99 -10.77 -4.53
C ALA A 32 -22.62 -9.37 -4.59
N LEU A 33 -23.92 -9.28 -4.89
CA LEU A 33 -24.65 -8.01 -4.91
C LEU A 33 -24.80 -7.36 -3.53
N LYS A 34 -24.78 -8.15 -2.45
CA LYS A 34 -24.94 -7.65 -1.07
C LYS A 34 -23.61 -7.43 -0.35
N TYR A 35 -22.48 -7.72 -1.00
CA TYR A 35 -21.15 -7.66 -0.40
C TYR A 35 -20.88 -6.30 0.24
N ASP A 36 -21.07 -5.21 -0.52
CA ASP A 36 -20.85 -3.85 -0.02
C ASP A 36 -22.04 -3.28 0.78
N ALA A 37 -23.22 -3.89 0.66
CA ALA A 37 -24.44 -3.41 1.29
C ALA A 37 -24.68 -3.98 2.70
N SER A 38 -23.98 -5.06 3.09
CA SER A 38 -24.20 -5.74 4.37
C SER A 38 -22.88 -6.14 5.03
N GLY A 39 -22.60 -5.55 6.20
CA GLY A 39 -21.42 -5.90 7.00
C GLY A 39 -21.38 -7.37 7.44
N VAL A 40 -22.53 -8.05 7.53
CA VAL A 40 -22.60 -9.49 7.85
C VAL A 40 -22.13 -10.32 6.64
N VAL A 41 -22.67 -10.04 5.45
CA VAL A 41 -22.28 -10.72 4.20
C VAL A 41 -20.82 -10.45 3.90
N ARG A 42 -20.37 -9.20 4.08
CA ARG A 42 -18.97 -8.81 3.92
C ARG A 42 -18.03 -9.66 4.77
N ARG A 43 -18.26 -9.74 6.10
CA ARG A 43 -17.41 -10.55 6.99
C ARG A 43 -17.40 -12.03 6.60
N GLU A 44 -18.56 -12.57 6.20
CA GLU A 44 -18.64 -13.97 5.77
C GLU A 44 -17.80 -14.22 4.51
N MET A 45 -17.91 -13.32 3.52
CA MET A 45 -17.15 -13.36 2.28
C MET A 45 -15.65 -13.12 2.52
N GLU A 46 -15.25 -12.16 3.34
CA GLU A 46 -13.86 -11.95 3.77
C GLU A 46 -13.27 -13.22 4.42
N GLY A 47 -14.07 -13.95 5.19
CA GLY A 47 -13.71 -15.25 5.74
C GLY A 47 -13.58 -16.36 4.69
N LYS A 48 -14.40 -16.36 3.63
CA LYS A 48 -14.29 -17.28 2.48
C LYS A 48 -13.04 -16.95 1.65
N ILE A 49 -12.80 -15.67 1.36
CA ILE A 49 -11.58 -15.18 0.68
C ILE A 49 -10.34 -15.60 1.46
N SER A 50 -10.32 -15.39 2.78
CA SER A 50 -9.18 -15.76 3.63
C SER A 50 -8.88 -17.26 3.59
N ARG A 51 -9.92 -18.11 3.62
CA ARG A 51 -9.76 -19.58 3.47
C ARG A 51 -9.26 -19.94 2.08
N PHE A 52 -9.84 -19.35 1.03
CA PHE A 52 -9.42 -19.58 -0.34
C PHE A 52 -7.94 -19.23 -0.57
N LEU A 53 -7.48 -18.08 -0.04
CA LEU A 53 -6.08 -17.68 -0.15
C LEU A 53 -5.17 -18.65 0.59
N LYS A 54 -5.54 -19.07 1.82
CA LYS A 54 -4.78 -20.06 2.60
C LYS A 54 -4.69 -21.41 1.88
N ASP A 55 -5.80 -21.91 1.36
CA ASP A 55 -5.85 -23.19 0.64
C ASP A 55 -5.05 -23.11 -0.67
N SER A 56 -5.15 -22.00 -1.39
CA SER A 56 -4.39 -21.76 -2.62
C SER A 56 -2.89 -21.71 -2.37
N LEU A 57 -2.46 -21.00 -1.31
CA LEU A 57 -1.06 -20.95 -0.90
C LEU A 57 -0.53 -22.34 -0.51
N SER A 58 -1.33 -23.11 0.24
CA SER A 58 -0.95 -24.45 0.70
C SER A 58 -0.84 -25.46 -0.46
N ARG A 59 -1.68 -25.33 -1.49
CA ARG A 59 -1.71 -26.25 -2.65
C ARG A 59 -0.58 -26.00 -3.63
N SER A 60 -0.32 -24.75 -3.99
CA SER A 60 0.76 -24.38 -4.91
C SER A 60 1.33 -23.02 -4.53
N PRO A 61 2.37 -22.98 -3.67
CA PRO A 61 3.01 -21.73 -3.28
C PRO A 61 3.56 -20.93 -4.47
N GLU A 62 4.08 -21.62 -5.49
CA GLU A 62 4.60 -20.96 -6.68
C GLU A 62 3.52 -20.26 -7.50
N ASP A 63 2.41 -20.94 -7.78
CA ASP A 63 1.33 -20.35 -8.56
C ASP A 63 0.56 -19.31 -7.76
N PHE A 64 0.44 -19.52 -6.44
CA PHE A 64 -0.05 -18.49 -5.53
C PHE A 64 0.82 -17.24 -5.62
N ARG A 65 2.14 -17.37 -5.56
CA ARG A 65 3.06 -16.23 -5.68
C ARG A 65 2.97 -15.58 -7.06
N LYS A 66 2.86 -16.34 -8.15
CA LYS A 66 2.67 -15.75 -9.50
C LYS A 66 1.38 -14.94 -9.61
N ARG A 67 0.31 -15.40 -8.95
CA ARG A 67 -1.03 -14.83 -9.07
C ARG A 67 -1.31 -13.71 -8.06
N PHE A 68 -0.79 -13.82 -6.85
CA PHE A 68 -1.14 -12.95 -5.72
C PHE A 68 0.06 -12.24 -5.09
N VAL A 69 1.30 -12.61 -5.44
CA VAL A 69 2.50 -11.88 -5.00
C VAL A 69 2.96 -10.96 -6.13
N PHE A 70 2.91 -9.68 -5.81
CA PHE A 70 2.92 -8.52 -6.68
C PHE A 70 4.12 -8.44 -7.65
N ARG A 71 3.89 -8.03 -8.91
CA ARG A 71 4.89 -8.06 -9.99
C ARG A 71 5.28 -6.73 -10.64
N SER A 72 4.44 -5.70 -10.70
CA SER A 72 4.74 -4.28 -11.02
C SER A 72 3.47 -3.65 -11.59
N CYS A 73 3.11 -2.47 -11.12
CA CYS A 73 2.02 -1.65 -11.64
C CYS A 73 2.57 -0.30 -12.12
N TYR A 74 1.85 0.34 -13.04
CA TYR A 74 2.28 1.57 -13.71
C TYR A 74 1.12 2.57 -13.82
N GLY A 75 1.43 3.86 -13.87
CA GLY A 75 0.45 4.94 -14.08
C GLY A 75 -0.71 4.88 -13.08
N ASP A 76 -1.95 4.94 -13.57
CA ASP A 76 -3.15 4.97 -12.73
C ASP A 76 -3.27 3.78 -11.76
N GLU A 77 -2.81 2.59 -12.18
CA GLU A 77 -2.79 1.41 -11.30
C GLU A 77 -1.76 1.58 -10.17
N ALA A 78 -0.60 2.19 -10.48
CA ALA A 78 0.41 2.51 -9.49
C ALA A 78 -0.10 3.56 -8.48
N HIS A 79 -0.88 4.56 -8.95
CA HIS A 79 -1.54 5.54 -8.10
C HIS A 79 -2.48 4.87 -7.09
N LEU A 80 -3.34 3.96 -7.57
CA LEU A 80 -4.31 3.27 -6.72
C LEU A 80 -3.66 2.33 -5.70
N ILE A 81 -2.58 1.64 -6.10
CA ILE A 81 -1.97 0.59 -5.28
C ILE A 81 -0.94 1.14 -4.30
N PHE A 82 -0.30 2.27 -4.60
CA PHE A 82 0.74 2.84 -3.73
C PHE A 82 0.27 3.05 -2.28
N PRO A 83 -0.87 3.72 -1.99
CA PRO A 83 -1.36 3.88 -0.62
C PRO A 83 -1.65 2.54 0.05
N ALA A 84 -2.19 1.58 -0.70
CA ALA A 84 -2.50 0.24 -0.23
C ALA A 84 -1.24 -0.50 0.24
N LEU A 85 -0.16 -0.44 -0.54
CA LEU A 85 1.12 -1.06 -0.21
C LEU A 85 1.82 -0.38 0.95
N VAL A 86 1.80 0.95 1.05
CA VAL A 86 2.36 1.66 2.21
C VAL A 86 1.58 1.31 3.48
N ASN A 87 0.24 1.20 3.41
CA ASN A 87 -0.59 0.79 4.54
C ASN A 87 -0.31 -0.66 4.97
N ALA A 88 -0.17 -1.58 4.01
CA ALA A 88 0.20 -2.96 4.29
C ALA A 88 1.60 -3.03 4.93
N TYR A 89 2.58 -2.32 4.35
CA TYR A 89 3.94 -2.18 4.89
C TYR A 89 3.95 -1.62 6.31
N SER A 90 3.09 -0.65 6.60
CA SER A 90 2.92 -0.08 7.93
C SER A 90 2.46 -1.13 8.96
N ARG A 91 1.51 -1.99 8.60
CA ARG A 91 1.03 -3.05 9.48
C ARG A 91 2.11 -4.10 9.76
N ILE A 92 2.96 -4.38 8.77
CA ILE A 92 4.00 -5.42 8.85
C ILE A 92 5.22 -4.92 9.62
N THR A 93 5.72 -3.75 9.21
CA THR A 93 7.02 -3.22 9.65
C THR A 93 6.87 -2.00 10.55
N GLY A 94 5.77 -1.26 10.39
CA GLY A 94 5.48 0.10 10.86
C GLY A 94 6.66 1.05 10.83
N ARG A 95 7.42 0.97 9.73
CA ARG A 95 8.51 1.90 9.40
C ARG A 95 8.05 3.10 8.59
N ALA A 96 6.88 2.99 7.97
CA ALA A 96 6.23 4.09 7.29
C ALA A 96 4.71 4.00 7.51
N VAL A 97 4.04 5.15 7.50
CA VAL A 97 2.58 5.26 7.50
C VAL A 97 2.20 6.20 6.37
N PHE A 98 1.12 5.87 5.66
CA PHE A 98 0.49 6.78 4.73
C PHE A 98 -0.48 7.67 5.51
N ASP A 99 -0.26 8.99 5.47
CA ASP A 99 -1.14 9.95 6.11
C ASP A 99 -2.07 10.54 5.04
N GLU A 100 -3.39 10.32 5.17
CA GLU A 100 -4.36 11.13 4.43
C GLU A 100 -4.38 12.53 5.04
N VAL A 101 -3.90 13.52 4.29
CA VAL A 101 -3.88 14.93 4.72
C VAL A 101 -5.33 15.45 4.78
N SER A 102 -6.01 15.26 5.90
CA SER A 102 -7.35 15.84 6.13
C SER A 102 -7.30 17.33 6.49
N LYS A 103 -6.10 17.87 6.73
CA LYS A 103 -5.74 19.29 6.67
C LYS A 103 -4.25 19.38 6.98
N PRO A 104 -3.48 20.17 6.23
CA PRO A 104 -2.09 20.35 6.57
C PRO A 104 -2.00 21.25 7.81
N GLU A 105 -1.73 20.66 8.97
CA GLU A 105 -1.19 21.39 10.12
C GLU A 105 0.31 21.60 9.85
N PHE A 106 0.62 22.65 9.07
CA PHE A 106 1.98 22.97 8.69
C PHE A 106 2.77 23.59 9.88
N PRO A 107 3.92 23.03 10.29
CA PRO A 107 5.02 23.84 10.80
C PRO A 107 5.70 24.60 9.64
N PRO A 108 6.14 25.86 9.82
CA PRO A 108 6.42 26.78 8.72
C PRO A 108 7.86 26.71 8.19
N SER A 109 8.38 25.55 7.75
CA SER A 109 9.81 25.51 7.42
C SER A 109 10.34 24.53 6.36
N LEU A 110 9.53 23.91 5.50
CA LEU A 110 10.09 23.17 4.35
C LEU A 110 9.77 23.88 3.02
N VAL A 111 10.83 24.26 2.30
CA VAL A 111 10.79 25.00 1.02
C VAL A 111 10.03 24.22 -0.07
N GLU A 112 9.91 22.91 0.07
CA GLU A 112 9.17 22.02 -0.83
C GLU A 112 7.63 22.21 -0.73
N ASP A 113 7.12 22.75 0.38
CA ASP A 113 5.67 22.87 0.65
C ASP A 113 4.97 23.89 -0.28
N VAL A 114 5.71 24.89 -0.78
CA VAL A 114 5.15 25.96 -1.64
C VAL A 114 4.86 25.46 -3.05
N LEU A 115 5.61 24.48 -3.56
CA LEU A 115 5.47 23.98 -4.93
C LEU A 115 4.18 23.16 -5.12
N TYR A 116 3.63 22.59 -4.05
CA TYR A 116 2.56 21.59 -4.14
C TYR A 116 1.22 22.04 -3.57
N ALA A 117 1.12 23.26 -3.04
CA ALA A 117 -0.11 23.82 -2.45
C ALA A 117 -1.31 23.93 -3.41
N SER A 118 -1.11 23.74 -4.72
CA SER A 118 -2.17 23.77 -5.75
C SER A 118 -2.67 22.37 -6.19
N VAL A 119 -2.07 21.29 -5.68
CA VAL A 119 -2.43 19.91 -6.08
C VAL A 119 -3.48 19.37 -5.11
N ALA A 120 -4.65 18.96 -5.64
CA ALA A 120 -5.77 18.45 -4.85
C ALA A 120 -5.45 17.12 -4.14
N ASP A 121 -4.64 16.26 -4.77
CA ASP A 121 -4.29 14.94 -4.25
C ASP A 121 -2.78 14.88 -3.92
N LEU A 122 -2.45 15.09 -2.65
CA LEU A 122 -1.09 14.96 -2.11
C LEU A 122 -0.94 13.66 -1.33
N TYR A 123 0.10 12.90 -1.65
CA TYR A 123 0.51 11.75 -0.85
C TYR A 123 1.53 12.20 0.16
N GLN A 124 1.27 11.90 1.44
CA GLN A 124 2.20 12.13 2.53
C GLN A 124 2.59 10.79 3.16
N VAL A 125 3.89 10.54 3.25
CA VAL A 125 4.44 9.36 3.90
C VAL A 125 5.30 9.81 5.08
N THR A 126 4.90 9.43 6.29
CA THR A 126 5.70 9.63 7.51
C THR A 126 6.61 8.43 7.72
N LEU A 127 7.90 8.68 7.94
CA LEU A 127 8.93 7.67 8.15
C LEU A 127 9.30 7.55 9.64
N PHE A 128 9.50 6.31 10.09
CA PHE A 128 9.76 5.98 11.48
C PHE A 128 11.10 5.25 11.68
N GLY A 129 11.93 5.81 12.55
CA GLY A 129 13.20 5.23 12.98
C GLY A 129 13.02 4.13 14.03
N ARG A 130 14.10 3.39 14.31
CA ARG A 130 14.16 2.64 15.58
C ARG A 130 14.45 3.68 16.67
N GLY A 131 13.68 3.68 17.74
CA GLY A 131 14.06 4.44 18.93
C GLY A 131 15.37 3.86 19.52
N ARG A 132 15.97 4.59 20.46
CA ARG A 132 17.31 4.26 21.01
C ARG A 132 17.37 2.89 21.69
N TRP A 133 16.23 2.34 22.11
CA TRP A 133 16.12 1.05 22.79
C TRP A 133 15.10 0.13 22.09
N PRO A 134 15.23 -1.21 22.17
CA PRO A 134 14.29 -2.14 21.54
C PRO A 134 12.81 -1.93 21.91
N TRP A 135 12.58 -1.35 23.10
CA TRP A 135 11.26 -1.12 23.70
C TRP A 135 10.78 0.33 23.53
N SER A 136 11.65 1.21 23.05
CA SER A 136 11.27 2.61 22.88
C SER A 136 10.27 2.76 21.74
N PRO A 137 9.28 3.66 21.88
CA PRO A 137 8.36 3.94 20.80
C PRO A 137 9.13 4.40 19.57
N ARG A 138 8.58 4.13 18.39
CA ARG A 138 9.19 4.60 17.15
C ARG A 138 9.13 6.11 17.08
N GLU A 139 10.22 6.71 16.61
CA GLU A 139 10.34 8.16 16.47
C GLU A 139 10.20 8.54 15.00
N VAL A 140 9.55 9.68 14.73
CA VAL A 140 9.47 10.23 13.38
C VAL A 140 10.87 10.68 12.96
N VAL A 141 11.38 10.11 11.88
CA VAL A 141 12.70 10.46 11.33
C VAL A 141 12.61 11.34 10.09
N GLY A 142 11.43 11.44 9.49
CA GLY A 142 11.20 12.30 8.33
C GLY A 142 9.77 12.19 7.81
N ARG A 143 9.43 13.11 6.92
CA ARG A 143 8.18 13.11 6.15
C ARG A 143 8.53 13.44 4.71
N ILE A 144 7.81 12.83 3.78
CA ILE A 144 7.89 13.18 2.36
C ILE A 144 6.49 13.38 1.82
N SER A 145 6.33 14.45 1.05
CA SER A 145 5.07 14.82 0.42
C SER A 145 5.30 14.99 -1.08
N PHE A 146 4.41 14.44 -1.90
CA PHE A 146 4.49 14.57 -3.35
C PHE A 146 3.10 14.42 -3.99
N PRO A 147 2.86 14.97 -5.19
CA PRO A 147 1.60 14.81 -5.91
C PRO A 147 1.29 13.34 -6.20
N ALA A 148 0.07 12.90 -5.92
CA ALA A 148 -0.36 11.53 -6.21
C ALA A 148 -0.13 11.14 -7.68
N CYS A 149 -0.38 12.08 -8.59
CA CYS A 149 -0.23 11.92 -10.04
C CYS A 149 1.20 11.73 -10.53
N THR A 150 2.21 11.88 -9.66
CA THR A 150 3.62 11.68 -10.05
C THR A 150 4.09 10.25 -9.90
N ILE A 151 3.30 9.35 -9.29
CA ILE A 151 3.70 7.95 -9.08
C ILE A 151 3.63 7.17 -10.39
N GLU A 152 4.78 7.00 -11.04
CA GLU A 152 4.86 6.33 -12.34
C GLU A 152 4.82 4.80 -12.23
N LYS A 153 5.36 4.26 -11.14
CA LYS A 153 5.55 2.82 -10.97
C LYS A 153 5.55 2.39 -9.51
N VAL A 154 4.96 1.23 -9.25
CA VAL A 154 5.12 0.49 -8.00
C VAL A 154 5.49 -0.96 -8.30
N ALA A 155 6.43 -1.56 -7.57
CA ALA A 155 6.89 -2.94 -7.80
C ALA A 155 7.38 -3.60 -6.50
N GLY A 156 7.10 -4.89 -6.30
CA GLY A 156 7.50 -5.65 -5.11
C GLY A 156 6.37 -5.93 -4.12
N SER A 157 6.66 -6.59 -3.01
CA SER A 157 5.68 -7.10 -2.04
C SER A 157 5.38 -6.08 -0.92
N ALA A 158 4.32 -6.33 -0.15
CA ALA A 158 3.93 -5.44 0.95
C ALA A 158 5.01 -5.20 2.02
N ASP A 159 5.99 -6.07 2.17
CA ASP A 159 7.12 -5.93 3.09
C ASP A 159 8.42 -5.48 2.40
N ASN A 160 8.46 -5.48 1.07
CA ASN A 160 9.60 -5.13 0.25
C ASN A 160 9.18 -4.63 -1.14
N PHE A 161 8.86 -3.34 -1.26
CA PHE A 161 8.44 -2.73 -2.53
C PHE A 161 9.20 -1.44 -2.85
N PHE A 162 9.08 -1.05 -4.10
CA PHE A 162 9.66 0.11 -4.72
C PHE A 162 8.54 0.96 -5.31
N ALA A 163 8.64 2.27 -5.15
CA ALA A 163 7.81 3.25 -5.82
C ALA A 163 8.69 4.29 -6.50
N ALA A 164 8.38 4.63 -7.75
CA ALA A 164 9.05 5.69 -8.50
C ALA A 164 8.07 6.81 -8.78
N THR A 165 8.53 8.04 -8.60
CA THR A 165 7.95 9.22 -9.21
C THR A 165 8.90 9.77 -10.29
N ASP A 166 8.44 10.79 -10.99
CA ASP A 166 9.22 11.61 -11.93
C ASP A 166 10.45 12.32 -11.30
N SER A 167 10.52 12.36 -9.96
CA SER A 167 11.47 13.17 -9.18
C SER A 167 12.10 12.40 -8.02
N LEU A 168 11.53 11.27 -7.62
CA LEU A 168 11.92 10.52 -6.43
C LEU A 168 11.86 9.01 -6.70
N GLN A 169 12.77 8.27 -6.08
CA GLN A 169 12.71 6.83 -5.95
C GLN A 169 12.66 6.43 -4.50
N MET A 170 11.62 5.69 -4.13
CA MET A 170 11.40 5.19 -2.78
C MET A 170 11.51 3.67 -2.77
N LYS A 171 12.30 3.14 -1.84
CA LYS A 171 12.47 1.71 -1.59
C LYS A 171 12.10 1.41 -0.15
N PHE A 172 11.04 0.65 0.04
CA PHE A 172 10.53 0.19 1.32
C PHE A 172 11.05 -1.23 1.55
N HIS A 173 12.03 -1.39 2.42
CA HIS A 173 12.54 -2.70 2.82
C HIS A 173 12.03 -3.06 4.21
N ARG A 174 12.07 -4.36 4.56
CA ARG A 174 11.62 -4.85 5.88
C ARG A 174 12.25 -4.08 7.06
N ASP A 175 13.52 -3.69 6.93
CA ASP A 175 14.27 -3.04 8.00
C ASP A 175 14.37 -1.52 7.90
N PHE A 176 14.30 -0.94 6.69
CA PHE A 176 14.54 0.48 6.43
C PHE A 176 13.81 0.98 5.18
N VAL A 177 13.62 2.30 5.09
CA VAL A 177 13.16 2.98 3.87
C VAL A 177 14.30 3.80 3.30
N ARG A 178 14.54 3.70 1.99
CA ARG A 178 15.51 4.53 1.27
C ARG A 178 14.79 5.41 0.26
N ILE A 179 15.08 6.70 0.30
CA ILE A 179 14.59 7.67 -0.68
C ILE A 179 15.78 8.21 -1.45
N SER A 180 15.65 8.37 -2.76
CA SER A 180 16.67 8.92 -3.65
C SER A 180 16.01 9.94 -4.55
N ILE A 181 16.50 11.18 -4.53
CA ILE A 181 16.03 12.24 -5.41
C ILE A 181 16.69 12.03 -6.77
N LEU A 182 15.90 12.13 -7.84
CA LEU A 182 16.41 12.04 -9.20
C LEU A 182 16.85 13.43 -9.64
N ASP A 183 18.13 13.58 -9.97
CA ASP A 183 18.63 14.80 -10.60
C ASP A 183 17.93 14.96 -11.96
N ARG A 184 17.12 16.01 -12.10
CA ARG A 184 16.60 16.39 -13.41
C ARG A 184 17.76 17.01 -14.20
N PRO A 185 18.06 16.53 -15.43
CA PRO A 185 18.90 17.31 -16.31
C PRO A 185 18.21 18.66 -16.54
N VAL A 186 18.92 19.75 -16.26
CA VAL A 186 18.46 21.10 -16.59
C VAL A 186 18.39 21.16 -18.12
N VAL A 187 17.17 21.21 -18.67
CA VAL A 187 16.91 21.43 -20.10
C VAL A 187 16.82 22.91 -20.39
#